data_AF-A0A7C3Q5S8-F1
#
_entry.id   AF-A0A7C3Q5S8-F1
#
_cell.length_a   1.000
_cell.length_b   1.000
_cell.length_c   1.000
_cell.angle_alpha   90.00
_cell.angle_beta   90.00
_cell.angle_gamma   90.00
#
_symmetry.space_group_name_H-M   'P 1'
#
loop_
_entity.id
_entity.type
_entity.pdbx_description
1 polymer ?
#
loop_
_entity_poly.entity_id
_entity_poly.type
_entity_poly.pdbx_seq_one_letter_code
_entity_poly.pdbx_strand_id
1 'polypeptide(L)'
;MNQQTHTSYPADPRIYQITTLSGLLIYGMGWLDFEINLPRAFTLIGAALLTQFLCTKAWNLPKYDPKSALISGLSLCLLLRTNEPFLAILTAITTIASKFILRWNGKHLFNPTNLGIVSMMLMTGAVWVSPGQWGNIAFFGFLMACLGGLVVNRASRSDVTFAFVGFYLAVLLGRALWLGQPMTIPIHMLQSGAFLLFTFFMISDPKTTPNSRAGRILFAFLVAAGAGVVHFVLYRPNGLLWSLAVFSMFTPVIDRLLPGEKYEWRNVKKEPTRKGETYENKIHSHNNALPALAIHGKGSISFLRLLCRKGRHQAFQQSLPGGNCTAR
;
A
#
# COMPACT_ATOMS: atom_id res chain seq x y z
N MET A 1 26.77 20.32 28.46
CA MET A 1 25.63 19.40 28.59
C MET A 1 25.08 19.17 27.18
N ASN A 2 25.61 18.17 26.46
CA ASN A 2 25.28 17.93 25.05
C ASN A 2 23.94 17.20 24.96
N GLN A 3 22.88 17.90 24.53
CA GLN A 3 21.62 17.26 24.13
C GLN A 3 21.84 16.50 22.81
N GLN A 4 22.10 15.19 22.92
CA GLN A 4 21.95 14.26 21.82
C GLN A 4 20.48 14.22 21.43
N THR A 5 20.13 14.95 20.37
CA THR A 5 18.84 14.80 19.70
C THR A 5 18.84 13.44 19.02
N HIS A 6 18.29 12.43 19.69
CA HIS A 6 17.96 11.15 19.07
C HIS A 6 16.91 11.42 17.99
N THR A 7 17.35 11.60 16.74
CA THR A 7 16.46 11.49 15.60
C THR A 7 16.08 10.03 15.46
N SER A 8 15.03 9.61 16.16
CA SER A 8 14.43 8.30 16.01
C SER A 8 13.99 8.15 14.56
N TYR A 9 14.74 7.36 13.79
CA TYR A 9 14.35 7.00 12.43
C TYR A 9 12.98 6.31 12.50
N PRO A 10 12.01 6.67 11.63
CA PRO A 10 10.79 5.88 11.54
C PRO A 10 11.20 4.46 11.12
N ALA A 11 10.80 3.48 11.92
CA ALA A 11 11.07 2.06 11.67
C ALA A 11 10.56 1.65 10.28
N ASP A 12 11.21 0.68 9.64
CA ASP A 12 10.76 0.13 8.35
C ASP A 12 9.29 -0.33 8.48
N PRO A 13 8.35 0.23 7.69
CA PRO A 13 6.91 -0.03 7.85
C PRO A 13 6.56 -1.51 7.63
N ARG A 14 7.44 -2.28 6.98
CA ARG A 14 7.29 -3.73 6.82
C ARG A 14 7.40 -4.49 8.14
N ILE A 15 8.08 -3.93 9.14
CA ILE A 15 8.15 -4.53 10.48
C ILE A 15 6.75 -4.55 11.10
N TYR A 16 6.01 -3.45 11.00
CA TYR A 16 4.63 -3.38 11.46
C TYR A 16 3.77 -4.44 10.77
N GLN A 17 3.88 -4.56 9.44
CA GLN A 17 3.15 -5.57 8.67
C GLN A 17 3.47 -7.00 9.13
N ILE A 18 4.75 -7.32 9.33
CA ILE A 18 5.17 -8.63 9.83
C ILE A 18 4.59 -8.89 11.22
N THR A 19 4.68 -7.92 12.14
CA THR A 19 4.13 -8.07 13.50
C THR A 19 2.62 -8.30 13.47
N THR A 20 1.87 -7.51 12.70
CA THR A 20 0.42 -7.67 12.60
C THR A 20 0.02 -9.01 11.99
N LEU A 21 0.63 -9.40 10.87
CA LEU A 21 0.30 -10.66 10.20
C LEU A 21 0.71 -11.88 11.02
N SER A 22 1.87 -11.84 11.67
CA SER A 22 2.31 -12.89 12.60
C SER A 22 1.39 -13.01 13.80
N GLY A 23 1.01 -11.89 14.42
CA GLY A 23 0.07 -11.88 15.55
C GLY A 23 -1.29 -12.47 15.16
N LEU A 24 -1.81 -12.08 13.99
CA LEU A 24 -3.05 -12.63 13.46
C LEU A 24 -2.95 -14.12 13.15
N LEU A 25 -1.82 -14.59 12.59
CA LEU A 25 -1.60 -16.01 12.32
C LEU A 25 -1.53 -16.83 13.61
N ILE A 26 -0.77 -16.35 14.61
CA ILE A 26 -0.65 -17.01 15.92
C ILE A 26 -2.02 -17.08 16.61
N TYR A 27 -2.75 -15.97 16.65
CA TYR A 27 -4.08 -15.93 17.23
C TYR A 27 -5.06 -16.84 16.47
N GLY A 28 -5.00 -16.82 15.13
CA GLY A 28 -5.84 -17.65 14.28
C GLY A 28 -5.61 -19.15 14.47
N MET A 29 -4.35 -19.57 14.63
CA MET A 29 -3.99 -20.96 14.87
C MET A 29 -4.30 -21.41 16.31
N GLY A 30 -4.23 -20.51 17.29
CA GLY A 30 -4.42 -20.85 18.71
C GLY A 30 -5.86 -20.78 19.20
N TRP A 31 -6.68 -19.87 18.67
CA TRP A 31 -8.02 -19.57 19.19
C TRP A 31 -9.15 -19.55 18.17
N LEU A 32 -8.86 -19.43 16.87
CA LEU A 32 -9.88 -19.36 15.81
C LEU A 32 -9.93 -20.62 14.95
N ASP A 33 -9.18 -21.66 15.34
CA ASP A 33 -9.08 -22.93 14.62
C ASP A 33 -8.88 -22.76 13.12
N PHE A 34 -8.01 -21.82 12.73
CA PHE A 34 -7.66 -21.65 11.31
C PHE A 34 -7.18 -22.99 10.76
N GLU A 35 -7.72 -23.37 9.60
CA GLU A 35 -7.38 -24.60 8.86
C GLU A 35 -5.95 -24.57 8.27
N ILE A 36 -4.96 -24.29 9.11
CA ILE A 36 -3.53 -24.28 8.81
C ILE A 36 -2.76 -24.86 9.99
N ASN A 37 -2.08 -25.97 9.72
CA ASN A 37 -1.27 -26.65 10.72
C ASN A 37 0.15 -26.08 10.70
N LEU A 38 0.88 -26.22 11.81
CA LEU A 38 2.29 -25.78 11.94
C LEU A 38 3.18 -26.23 10.77
N PRO A 39 3.15 -27.49 10.29
CA PRO A 39 3.98 -27.92 9.16
C PRO A 39 3.68 -27.14 7.88
N ARG A 40 2.41 -26.83 7.59
CA ARG A 40 2.03 -26.05 6.41
C ARG A 40 2.51 -24.61 6.51
N ALA A 41 2.40 -23.99 7.69
CA ALA A 41 2.90 -22.64 7.93
C ALA A 41 4.43 -22.55 7.74
N PHE A 42 5.18 -23.48 8.33
CA PHE A 42 6.64 -23.56 8.15
C PHE A 42 7.02 -23.83 6.69
N THR A 43 6.28 -24.69 6.00
CA THR A 43 6.51 -24.99 4.58
C THR A 43 6.34 -23.74 3.72
N LEU A 44 5.24 -22.99 3.90
CA LEU A 44 4.97 -21.77 3.13
C LEU A 44 6.00 -20.67 3.39
N ILE A 45 6.29 -20.40 4.67
CA ILE A 45 7.28 -19.37 5.06
C ILE A 45 8.68 -19.78 4.61
N GLY A 46 9.07 -21.03 4.85
CA GLY A 46 10.36 -21.59 4.46
C GLY A 46 10.57 -21.55 2.96
N ALA A 47 9.59 -22.02 2.17
CA ALA A 47 9.65 -21.97 0.70
C ALA A 47 9.72 -20.52 0.19
N ALA A 48 8.96 -19.58 0.77
CA ALA A 48 9.01 -18.18 0.39
C ALA A 48 10.39 -17.54 0.67
N LEU A 49 10.94 -17.75 1.86
CA LEU A 49 12.26 -17.23 2.25
C LEU A 49 13.39 -17.86 1.43
N LEU A 50 13.33 -19.18 1.21
CA LEU A 50 14.31 -19.88 0.39
C LEU A 50 14.27 -19.39 -1.06
N THR A 51 13.07 -19.26 -1.65
CA THR A 51 12.92 -18.71 -3.00
C THR A 51 13.46 -17.29 -3.08
N GLN A 52 13.18 -16.44 -2.08
CA GLN A 52 13.74 -15.10 -2.02
C GLN A 52 15.27 -15.11 -2.01
N PHE A 53 15.87 -16.00 -1.22
CA PHE A 53 17.32 -16.14 -1.12
C PHE A 53 17.93 -16.60 -2.45
N LEU A 54 17.37 -17.64 -3.06
CA LEU A 54 17.84 -18.16 -4.34
C LEU A 54 17.71 -17.13 -5.46
N CYS A 55 16.55 -16.46 -5.58
CA CYS A 55 16.36 -15.40 -6.56
C CYS A 55 17.27 -14.19 -6.31
N THR A 56 17.56 -13.85 -5.04
CA THR A 56 18.52 -12.78 -4.72
C THR A 56 19.91 -13.10 -5.28
N LYS A 57 20.36 -14.36 -5.15
CA LYS A 57 21.62 -14.82 -5.74
C LYS A 57 21.55 -14.86 -7.27
N ALA A 58 20.50 -15.44 -7.84
CA ALA A 58 20.36 -15.60 -9.29
C ALA A 58 20.29 -14.24 -10.03
N TRP A 59 19.70 -13.21 -9.43
CA TRP A 59 19.66 -11.85 -9.98
C TRP A 59 20.85 -10.96 -9.55
N ASN A 60 21.88 -11.51 -8.89
CA ASN A 60 23.05 -10.79 -8.41
C ASN A 60 22.68 -9.52 -7.60
N LEU A 61 21.64 -9.61 -6.76
CA LEU A 61 21.24 -8.49 -5.92
C LEU A 61 22.24 -8.31 -4.76
N PRO A 62 22.55 -7.06 -4.37
CA PRO A 62 23.64 -6.78 -3.43
C PRO A 62 23.36 -7.29 -2.01
N LYS A 63 22.10 -7.49 -1.63
CA LYS A 63 21.71 -7.93 -0.29
C LYS A 63 20.42 -8.73 -0.29
N TYR A 64 20.41 -9.80 0.49
CA TYR A 64 19.20 -10.53 0.84
C TYR A 64 18.30 -9.70 1.78
N ASP A 65 17.07 -9.44 1.34
CA ASP A 65 16.03 -8.78 2.16
C ASP A 65 14.83 -9.75 2.36
N PRO A 66 14.70 -10.39 3.53
CA PRO A 66 13.65 -11.36 3.80
C PRO A 66 12.27 -10.73 4.01
N LYS A 67 12.18 -9.43 4.34
CA LYS A 67 10.95 -8.82 4.89
C LYS A 67 9.76 -8.94 3.94
N SER A 68 9.97 -8.64 2.66
CA SER A 68 8.91 -8.76 1.64
C SER A 68 8.47 -10.20 1.42
N ALA A 69 9.40 -11.16 1.50
CA ALA A 69 9.08 -12.58 1.36
C ALA A 69 8.33 -13.11 2.58
N LEU A 70 8.70 -12.66 3.79
CA LEU A 70 8.01 -13.01 5.02
C LEU A 70 6.57 -12.48 5.04
N ILE A 71 6.34 -11.22 4.64
CA ILE A 71 4.98 -10.67 4.50
C ILE A 71 4.14 -11.51 3.53
N SER A 72 4.73 -11.88 2.38
CA SER A 72 4.04 -12.69 1.38
C SER A 72 3.73 -14.09 1.91
N GLY A 73 4.70 -14.75 2.56
CA GLY A 73 4.53 -16.06 3.18
C GLY A 73 3.49 -16.08 4.29
N LEU A 74 3.48 -15.08 5.19
CA LEU A 74 2.44 -14.92 6.21
C LEU A 74 1.06 -14.69 5.58
N SER A 75 0.99 -13.89 4.51
CA SER A 75 -0.26 -13.69 3.77
C SER A 75 -0.76 -14.99 3.12
N LEU A 76 0.15 -15.83 2.59
CA LEU A 76 -0.20 -17.17 2.10
C LEU A 76 -0.71 -18.06 3.23
N CYS A 77 -0.09 -18.06 4.42
CA CYS A 77 -0.59 -18.83 5.57
C CYS A 77 -2.05 -18.46 5.92
N LEU A 78 -2.35 -17.16 5.88
CA LEU A 78 -3.67 -16.63 6.20
C LEU A 78 -4.73 -16.92 5.13
N LEU A 79 -4.36 -16.91 3.85
CA LEU A 79 -5.30 -16.99 2.73
C LEU A 79 -5.32 -18.34 2.00
N LEU A 80 -4.16 -18.95 1.78
CA LEU A 80 -4.04 -20.13 0.92
C LEU A 80 -4.59 -21.37 1.64
N ARG A 81 -5.39 -22.17 0.93
CA ARG A 81 -5.78 -23.52 1.33
C ARG A 81 -5.52 -24.51 0.20
N THR A 82 -5.02 -25.67 0.60
CA THR A 82 -4.73 -26.81 -0.27
C THR A 82 -4.47 -28.03 0.61
N ASN A 83 -4.82 -29.22 0.13
CA ASN A 83 -4.50 -30.48 0.83
C ASN A 83 -3.12 -31.02 0.42
N GLU A 84 -2.51 -30.46 -0.61
CA GLU A 84 -1.27 -30.97 -1.20
C GLU A 84 -0.07 -30.11 -0.77
N PRO A 85 0.89 -30.66 0.01
CA PRO A 85 2.09 -29.93 0.43
C PRO A 85 2.91 -29.40 -0.77
N PHE A 86 2.95 -30.18 -1.85
CA PHE A 86 3.64 -29.78 -3.08
C PHE A 86 3.02 -28.51 -3.69
N LEU A 87 1.69 -28.41 -3.73
CA LEU A 87 1.03 -27.22 -4.25
C LEU A 87 1.25 -26.00 -3.35
N ALA A 88 1.34 -26.18 -2.03
CA ALA A 88 1.72 -25.10 -1.11
C ALA A 88 3.13 -24.57 -1.41
N ILE A 89 4.10 -25.45 -1.61
CA ILE A 89 5.48 -25.09 -1.99
C ILE A 89 5.48 -24.37 -3.34
N LEU A 90 4.83 -24.94 -4.35
CA LEU A 90 4.76 -24.36 -5.69
C LEU A 90 4.08 -22.98 -5.70
N THR A 91 3.05 -22.80 -4.86
CA THR A 91 2.40 -21.50 -4.66
C THR A 91 3.36 -20.49 -4.06
N ALA A 92 4.12 -20.85 -3.03
CA ALA A 92 5.10 -19.97 -2.40
C ALA A 92 6.26 -19.60 -3.34
N ILE A 93 6.74 -20.56 -4.13
CA ILE A 93 7.74 -20.32 -5.17
C ILE A 93 7.20 -19.34 -6.21
N THR A 94 6.02 -19.62 -6.78
CA THR A 94 5.38 -18.75 -7.78
C THR A 94 5.14 -17.35 -7.25
N THR A 95 4.66 -17.26 -6.00
CA THR A 95 4.47 -16.00 -5.27
C THR A 95 5.74 -15.17 -5.29
N ILE A 96 6.87 -15.73 -4.83
CA ILE A 96 8.11 -14.95 -4.69
C ILE A 96 8.82 -14.74 -6.02
N ALA A 97 8.93 -15.77 -6.86
CA ALA A 97 9.61 -15.69 -8.16
C ALA A 97 8.97 -14.64 -9.08
N SER A 98 7.65 -14.47 -9.02
CA SER A 98 6.91 -13.52 -9.85
C SER A 98 7.44 -12.08 -9.75
N LYS A 99 7.89 -11.64 -8.57
CA LYS A 99 8.35 -10.25 -8.39
C LYS A 99 9.74 -9.99 -8.96
N PHE A 100 10.49 -11.04 -9.28
CA PHE A 100 11.77 -10.98 -9.98
C PHE A 100 11.57 -11.07 -11.50
N ILE A 101 10.69 -11.97 -11.94
CA ILE A 101 10.47 -12.27 -13.36
C ILE A 101 9.53 -11.24 -14.01
N LEU A 102 8.38 -10.98 -13.40
CA LEU A 102 7.31 -10.18 -13.99
C LEU A 102 7.44 -8.72 -13.54
N ARG A 103 8.35 -8.03 -14.22
CA ARG A 103 8.67 -6.62 -13.96
C ARG A 103 8.51 -5.76 -15.18
N TRP A 104 8.04 -4.53 -14.95
CA TRP A 104 7.99 -3.48 -15.96
C TRP A 104 8.69 -2.22 -15.45
N ASN A 105 9.67 -1.70 -16.19
CA ASN A 105 10.44 -0.51 -15.80
C ASN A 105 10.99 -0.57 -14.36
N GLY A 106 11.48 -1.75 -13.94
CA GLY A 106 12.05 -2.01 -12.61
C GLY A 106 11.03 -2.18 -11.47
N LYS A 107 9.73 -2.19 -11.79
CA LYS A 107 8.61 -2.32 -10.84
C LYS A 107 7.93 -3.68 -10.99
N HIS A 108 7.37 -4.22 -9.90
CA HIS A 108 6.63 -5.48 -9.95
C HIS A 108 5.31 -5.26 -10.68
N LEU A 109 4.96 -6.13 -11.62
CA LEU A 109 3.70 -6.00 -12.35
C LEU A 109 2.51 -6.40 -11.47
N PHE A 110 2.67 -7.48 -10.71
CA PHE A 110 1.61 -8.04 -9.86
C PHE A 110 1.98 -8.00 -8.38
N ASN A 111 0.97 -7.94 -7.51
CA ASN A 111 1.14 -8.29 -6.10
C ASN A 111 1.59 -9.75 -5.99
N PRO A 112 2.75 -10.04 -5.36
CA PRO A 112 3.33 -11.38 -5.35
C PRO A 112 2.37 -12.46 -4.82
N THR A 113 1.77 -12.22 -3.65
CA THR A 113 0.84 -13.15 -2.99
C THR A 113 -0.40 -13.36 -3.85
N ASN A 114 -0.99 -12.27 -4.37
CA ASN A 114 -2.17 -12.35 -5.22
C ASN A 114 -1.91 -13.21 -6.45
N LEU A 115 -0.80 -12.97 -7.15
CA LEU A 115 -0.46 -13.73 -8.35
C LEU A 115 -0.24 -15.21 -8.03
N GLY A 116 0.48 -15.53 -6.96
CA GLY A 116 0.71 -16.93 -6.60
C GLY A 116 -0.59 -17.69 -6.35
N ILE A 117 -1.51 -17.10 -5.58
CA ILE A 117 -2.83 -17.70 -5.32
C ILE A 117 -3.63 -17.85 -6.62
N VAL A 118 -3.77 -16.77 -7.39
CA VAL A 118 -4.56 -16.74 -8.63
C VAL A 118 -4.04 -17.74 -9.66
N SER A 119 -2.73 -17.79 -9.88
CA SER A 119 -2.11 -18.73 -10.83
C SER A 119 -2.41 -20.18 -10.44
N MET A 120 -2.29 -20.52 -9.16
CA MET A 120 -2.51 -21.89 -8.71
C MET A 120 -3.99 -22.29 -8.70
N MET A 121 -4.88 -21.35 -8.40
CA MET A 121 -6.33 -21.54 -8.56
C MET A 121 -6.71 -21.80 -10.01
N LEU A 122 -6.08 -21.13 -10.99
CA LEU A 122 -6.31 -21.36 -12.41
C LEU A 122 -5.80 -22.73 -12.87
N MET A 123 -4.66 -23.17 -12.35
CA MET A 123 -3.93 -24.32 -12.90
C MET A 123 -4.30 -25.67 -12.28
N THR A 124 -4.75 -25.71 -11.02
CA THR A 124 -4.71 -26.96 -10.24
C THR A 124 -6.05 -27.45 -9.69
N GLY A 125 -7.08 -26.61 -9.58
CA GLY A 125 -8.37 -26.97 -8.96
C GLY A 125 -8.33 -27.35 -7.47
N ALA A 126 -7.15 -27.65 -6.92
CA ALA A 126 -6.87 -28.08 -5.55
C ALA A 126 -6.25 -26.99 -4.67
N VAL A 127 -6.29 -25.75 -5.16
CA VAL A 127 -5.91 -24.54 -4.42
C VAL A 127 -7.11 -23.61 -4.38
N TRP A 128 -7.43 -23.14 -3.18
CA TRP A 128 -8.50 -22.18 -2.94
C TRP A 128 -8.11 -21.17 -1.87
N VAL A 129 -8.93 -20.14 -1.73
CA VAL A 129 -8.79 -19.14 -0.68
C VAL A 129 -9.63 -19.57 0.52
N SER A 130 -9.02 -19.53 1.71
CA SER A 130 -9.70 -19.76 2.97
C SER A 130 -10.94 -18.88 3.06
N PRO A 131 -12.14 -19.47 3.25
CA PRO A 131 -13.32 -18.67 3.57
C PRO A 131 -13.14 -17.97 4.91
N GLY A 132 -12.27 -18.50 5.78
CA GLY A 132 -11.85 -17.97 7.07
C GLY A 132 -13.03 -17.53 7.94
N GLN A 133 -13.40 -18.32 8.95
CA GLN A 133 -14.26 -17.81 10.00
C GLN A 133 -13.42 -16.89 10.90
N TRP A 134 -13.14 -15.69 10.41
CA TRP A 134 -12.31 -14.69 11.09
C TRP A 134 -12.89 -14.28 12.44
N GLY A 135 -14.21 -14.45 12.62
CA GLY A 135 -14.93 -13.98 13.79
C GLY A 135 -14.95 -12.46 13.88
N ASN A 136 -15.95 -11.91 14.55
CA ASN A 136 -16.06 -10.46 14.69
C ASN A 136 -14.85 -9.88 15.46
N ILE A 137 -14.39 -10.56 16.51
CA ILE A 137 -13.28 -10.09 17.35
C ILE A 137 -11.98 -9.98 16.54
N ALA A 138 -11.59 -11.04 15.83
CA ALA A 138 -10.34 -11.01 15.07
C ALA A 138 -10.44 -10.09 13.85
N PHE A 139 -11.62 -10.03 13.20
CA PHE A 139 -11.87 -9.05 12.13
C PHE A 139 -11.67 -7.62 12.63
N PHE A 140 -12.33 -7.22 13.72
CA PHE A 140 -12.21 -5.86 14.26
C PHE A 140 -10.82 -5.56 14.81
N GLY A 141 -10.20 -6.51 15.52
CA GLY A 141 -8.81 -6.38 15.99
C GLY A 141 -7.83 -6.16 14.83
N PHE A 142 -7.98 -6.94 13.76
CA PHE A 142 -7.15 -6.79 12.56
C PHE A 142 -7.47 -5.52 11.78
N LEU A 143 -8.73 -5.10 11.68
CA LEU A 143 -9.12 -3.81 11.11
C LEU A 143 -8.46 -2.65 11.86
N MET A 144 -8.51 -2.66 13.19
CA MET A 144 -7.88 -1.63 14.02
C MET A 144 -6.36 -1.62 13.83
N ALA A 145 -5.71 -2.78 13.72
CA ALA A 145 -4.29 -2.85 13.38
C ALA A 145 -4.03 -2.31 11.96
N CYS A 146 -4.86 -2.61 10.98
CA CYS A 146 -4.73 -2.08 9.62
C CYS A 146 -4.85 -0.55 9.57
N LEU A 147 -5.85 0.01 10.27
CA LEU A 147 -6.06 1.46 10.39
C LEU A 147 -4.91 2.12 11.17
N GLY A 148 -4.48 1.54 12.28
CA GLY A 148 -3.31 1.99 13.04
C GLY A 148 -2.04 1.99 12.18
N GLY A 149 -1.85 0.97 11.36
CA GLY A 149 -0.76 0.89 10.39
C GLY A 149 -0.78 2.00 9.34
N LEU A 150 -1.96 2.39 8.84
CA LEU A 150 -2.09 3.55 7.93
C LEU A 150 -1.70 4.85 8.61
N VAL A 151 -2.10 5.04 9.86
CA VAL A 151 -1.82 6.25 10.65
C VAL A 151 -0.33 6.34 10.98
N VAL A 152 0.25 5.29 11.57
CA VAL A 152 1.65 5.24 12.01
C VAL A 152 2.61 5.39 10.84
N ASN A 153 2.33 4.73 9.72
CA ASN A 153 3.24 4.74 8.57
C ASN A 153 2.98 5.91 7.61
N ARG A 154 2.01 6.78 7.92
CA ARG A 154 1.52 7.89 7.06
C ARG A 154 1.61 7.51 5.58
N ALA A 155 1.07 6.33 5.28
CA ALA A 155 1.52 5.55 4.13
C ALA A 155 1.33 6.34 2.84
N SER A 156 2.38 6.42 2.01
CA SER A 156 2.41 7.16 0.73
C SER A 156 1.35 6.76 -0.31
N ARG A 157 0.46 5.82 0.04
CA ARG A 157 -0.55 5.20 -0.80
C ARG A 157 -1.92 5.07 -0.11
N SER A 158 -2.19 5.79 0.97
CA SER A 158 -3.55 5.82 1.57
C SER A 158 -4.64 6.19 0.54
N ASP A 159 -4.28 6.99 -0.47
CA ASP A 159 -5.18 7.34 -1.60
C ASP A 159 -5.84 6.13 -2.27
N VAL A 160 -5.07 5.09 -2.62
CA VAL A 160 -5.61 3.91 -3.34
C VAL A 160 -6.50 3.09 -2.43
N THR A 161 -6.10 2.96 -1.16
CA THR A 161 -6.85 2.23 -0.15
C THR A 161 -8.22 2.86 0.07
N PHE A 162 -8.29 4.18 0.30
CA PHE A 162 -9.57 4.86 0.52
C PHE A 162 -10.42 4.90 -0.75
N ALA A 163 -9.81 5.13 -1.92
CA ALA A 163 -10.53 5.08 -3.19
C ALA A 163 -11.16 3.70 -3.41
N PHE A 164 -10.39 2.63 -3.20
CA PHE A 164 -10.87 1.26 -3.37
C PHE A 164 -12.02 0.94 -2.41
N VAL A 165 -11.87 1.25 -1.12
CA VAL A 165 -12.93 1.04 -0.14
C VAL A 165 -14.19 1.81 -0.55
N GLY A 166 -14.08 3.08 -0.94
CA GLY A 166 -15.21 3.88 -1.39
C GLY A 166 -15.92 3.28 -2.61
N PHE A 167 -15.19 2.92 -3.65
CA PHE A 167 -15.78 2.32 -4.85
C PHE A 167 -16.37 0.93 -4.59
N TYR A 168 -15.70 0.09 -3.81
CA TYR A 168 -16.19 -1.25 -3.50
C TYR A 168 -17.45 -1.20 -2.62
N LEU A 169 -17.50 -0.29 -1.64
CA LEU A 169 -18.71 -0.01 -0.87
C LEU A 169 -19.84 0.48 -1.77
N ALA A 170 -19.57 1.38 -2.72
CA ALA A 170 -20.58 1.85 -3.66
C ALA A 170 -21.13 0.69 -4.52
N VAL A 171 -20.29 -0.24 -4.96
CA VAL A 171 -20.71 -1.44 -5.69
C VAL A 171 -21.60 -2.35 -4.83
N LEU A 172 -21.16 -2.68 -3.60
CA LEU A 172 -21.90 -3.58 -2.71
C LEU A 172 -23.23 -2.98 -2.24
N LEU A 173 -23.18 -1.76 -1.70
CA LEU A 173 -24.35 -1.07 -1.15
C LEU A 173 -25.29 -0.62 -2.26
N GLY A 174 -24.77 -0.10 -3.37
CA GLY A 174 -25.57 0.32 -4.52
C GLY A 174 -26.36 -0.87 -5.10
N ARG A 175 -25.72 -2.03 -5.24
CA ARG A 175 -26.42 -3.24 -5.67
C ARG A 175 -27.47 -3.71 -4.66
N ALA A 176 -27.14 -3.71 -3.37
CA ALA A 176 -28.07 -4.13 -2.33
C ALA A 176 -29.31 -3.23 -2.29
N LEU A 177 -29.12 -1.90 -2.37
CA LEU A 177 -30.21 -0.93 -2.45
C LEU A 177 -31.06 -1.12 -3.71
N TRP A 178 -30.42 -1.28 -4.87
CA TRP A 178 -31.11 -1.42 -6.14
C TRP A 178 -32.03 -2.66 -6.17
N LEU A 179 -31.59 -3.76 -5.56
CA LEU A 179 -32.35 -5.00 -5.51
C LEU A 179 -33.22 -5.15 -4.26
N GLY A 180 -33.29 -4.14 -3.39
CA GLY A 180 -34.04 -4.20 -2.13
C GLY A 180 -33.51 -5.28 -1.16
N GLN A 181 -32.23 -5.61 -1.22
CA GLN A 181 -31.62 -6.64 -0.38
C GLN A 181 -31.40 -6.14 1.06
N PRO A 182 -31.53 -7.01 2.07
CA PRO A 182 -31.14 -6.68 3.43
C PRO A 182 -29.68 -6.25 3.53
N MET A 183 -29.41 -5.18 4.29
CA MET A 183 -28.05 -4.65 4.47
C MET A 183 -27.10 -5.61 5.20
N THR A 184 -27.64 -6.64 5.86
CA THR A 184 -26.85 -7.71 6.45
C THR A 184 -25.97 -8.41 5.40
N ILE A 185 -26.43 -8.55 4.15
CA ILE A 185 -25.67 -9.22 3.08
C ILE A 185 -24.38 -8.46 2.75
N PRO A 186 -24.40 -7.18 2.30
CA PRO A 186 -23.16 -6.47 1.99
C PRO A 186 -22.30 -6.25 3.24
N ILE A 187 -22.88 -6.08 4.44
CA ILE A 187 -22.11 -5.97 5.69
C ILE A 187 -21.32 -7.26 5.96
N HIS A 188 -21.94 -8.43 5.83
CA HIS A 188 -21.24 -9.71 6.00
C HIS A 188 -20.13 -9.91 4.96
N MET A 189 -20.32 -9.47 3.72
CA MET A 189 -19.27 -9.52 2.69
C MET A 189 -18.04 -8.65 3.06
N LEU A 190 -18.26 -7.54 3.77
CA LEU A 190 -17.20 -6.65 4.24
C LEU A 190 -16.50 -7.18 5.49
N GLN A 191 -17.18 -7.98 6.31
CA GLN A 191 -16.64 -8.64 7.51
C GLN A 191 -15.76 -9.86 7.18
N SER A 192 -14.84 -9.69 6.23
CA SER A 192 -13.91 -10.72 5.80
C SER A 192 -12.46 -10.30 6.04
N GLY A 193 -11.66 -11.14 6.69
CA GLY A 193 -10.22 -10.88 6.80
C GLY A 193 -9.50 -10.93 5.46
N ALA A 194 -10.02 -11.65 4.46
CA ALA A 194 -9.51 -11.61 3.10
C ALA A 194 -9.70 -10.23 2.47
N PHE A 195 -10.84 -9.56 2.73
CA PHE A 195 -11.05 -8.17 2.31
C PHE A 195 -10.04 -7.21 2.97
N LEU A 196 -9.74 -7.39 4.26
CA LEU A 196 -8.74 -6.57 4.96
C LEU A 196 -7.31 -6.82 4.41
N LEU A 197 -6.91 -8.09 4.26
CA LEU A 197 -5.61 -8.45 3.68
C LEU A 197 -5.46 -7.87 2.28
N PHE A 198 -6.49 -7.99 1.46
CA PHE A 198 -6.53 -7.39 0.14
C PHE A 198 -6.34 -5.86 0.18
N THR A 199 -7.15 -5.19 1.00
CA THR A 199 -7.22 -3.72 1.05
C THR A 199 -5.93 -3.09 1.58
N PHE A 200 -5.33 -3.68 2.61
CA PHE A 200 -4.22 -3.08 3.34
C PHE A 200 -2.85 -3.67 3.00
N PHE A 201 -2.79 -4.85 2.38
CA PHE A 201 -1.52 -5.52 2.04
C PHE A 201 -1.37 -5.88 0.56
N MET A 202 -2.43 -5.85 -0.25
CA MET A 202 -2.36 -6.16 -1.67
C MET A 202 -2.54 -4.95 -2.57
N ILE A 203 -3.74 -4.35 -2.60
CA ILE A 203 -4.04 -3.21 -3.47
C ILE A 203 -3.33 -1.94 -3.01
N SER A 204 -2.90 -1.86 -1.75
CA SER A 204 -2.12 -0.75 -1.20
C SER A 204 -0.62 -0.86 -1.45
N ASP A 205 -0.12 -1.97 -2.02
CA ASP A 205 1.30 -2.20 -2.21
C ASP A 205 1.89 -1.13 -3.16
N PRO A 206 2.79 -0.26 -2.67
CA PRO A 206 3.35 0.80 -3.49
C PRO A 206 4.25 0.29 -4.63
N LYS A 207 4.68 -0.98 -4.58
CA LYS A 207 5.52 -1.60 -5.61
C LYS A 207 4.73 -2.14 -6.80
N THR A 208 3.40 -2.14 -6.75
CA THR A 208 2.54 -2.71 -7.81
C THR A 208 1.43 -1.76 -8.27
N THR A 209 1.12 -0.74 -7.47
CA THR A 209 0.11 0.29 -7.79
C THR A 209 0.64 1.42 -8.66
N PRO A 210 -0.18 2.08 -9.50
CA PRO A 210 0.26 3.22 -10.31
C PRO A 210 0.93 4.37 -9.52
N ASN A 211 1.80 5.10 -10.19
CA ASN A 211 2.68 6.09 -9.57
C ASN A 211 1.95 7.41 -9.26
N SER A 212 1.07 7.85 -10.14
CA SER A 212 0.27 9.07 -9.95
C SER A 212 -0.96 8.81 -9.07
N ARG A 213 -1.43 9.84 -8.36
CA ARG A 213 -2.65 9.75 -7.54
C ARG A 213 -3.89 9.46 -8.39
N ALA A 214 -4.02 10.14 -9.53
CA ALA A 214 -5.10 9.90 -10.47
C ALA A 214 -5.09 8.46 -11.00
N GLY A 215 -3.91 7.94 -11.37
CA GLY A 215 -3.76 6.55 -11.80
C GLY A 215 -4.15 5.55 -10.72
N ARG A 216 -3.81 5.82 -9.45
CA ARG A 216 -4.24 4.99 -8.32
C ARG A 216 -5.75 4.99 -8.10
N ILE A 217 -6.40 6.14 -8.21
CA ILE A 217 -7.86 6.24 -8.07
C ILE A 217 -8.54 5.48 -9.21
N LEU A 218 -8.07 5.65 -10.46
CA LEU A 218 -8.57 4.90 -11.61
C LEU A 218 -8.37 3.38 -11.42
N PHE A 219 -7.19 2.96 -10.98
CA PHE A 219 -6.88 1.56 -10.71
C PHE A 219 -7.79 0.97 -9.63
N ALA A 220 -7.99 1.69 -8.52
CA ALA A 220 -8.92 1.29 -7.47
C ALA A 220 -10.36 1.13 -7.97
N PHE A 221 -10.83 2.05 -8.82
CA PHE A 221 -12.14 1.97 -9.46
C PHE A 221 -12.26 0.72 -10.33
N LEU A 222 -11.30 0.49 -11.24
CA LEU A 222 -11.29 -0.68 -12.13
C LEU A 222 -11.30 -1.98 -11.34
N VAL A 223 -10.47 -2.07 -10.29
CA VAL A 223 -10.41 -3.25 -9.44
C VAL A 223 -11.73 -3.48 -8.68
N ALA A 224 -12.35 -2.45 -8.13
CA ALA A 224 -13.64 -2.56 -7.46
C ALA A 224 -14.77 -2.97 -8.44
N ALA A 225 -14.82 -2.35 -9.61
CA ALA A 225 -15.79 -2.67 -10.65
C ALA A 225 -15.63 -4.11 -11.15
N GLY A 226 -14.40 -4.54 -11.45
CA GLY A 226 -14.13 -5.93 -11.85
C GLY A 226 -14.48 -6.94 -10.76
N ALA A 227 -14.24 -6.63 -9.49
CA ALA A 227 -14.66 -7.50 -8.40
C ALA A 227 -16.19 -7.61 -8.34
N GLY A 228 -16.91 -6.51 -8.59
CA GLY A 228 -18.36 -6.51 -8.77
C GLY A 228 -18.82 -7.40 -9.92
N VAL A 229 -18.17 -7.31 -11.09
CA VAL A 229 -18.46 -8.17 -12.25
C VAL A 229 -18.23 -9.65 -11.89
N VAL A 230 -17.11 -9.97 -11.27
CA VAL A 230 -16.78 -11.36 -10.93
C VAL A 230 -17.78 -11.94 -9.91
N HIS A 231 -18.15 -11.18 -8.88
CA HIS A 231 -19.11 -11.65 -7.87
C HIS A 231 -20.55 -11.69 -8.39
N PHE A 232 -21.00 -10.67 -9.11
CA PHE A 232 -22.44 -10.47 -9.37
C PHE A 232 -22.89 -10.79 -10.79
N VAL A 233 -21.97 -10.87 -11.75
CA VAL A 233 -22.26 -11.23 -13.14
C VAL A 233 -21.73 -12.62 -13.46
N LEU A 234 -20.49 -12.92 -13.04
CA LEU A 234 -19.88 -14.23 -13.29
C LEU A 234 -20.18 -15.25 -12.19
N TYR A 235 -20.72 -14.82 -11.05
CA TYR A 235 -21.04 -15.65 -9.89
C TYR A 235 -19.85 -16.51 -9.42
N ARG A 236 -18.64 -15.96 -9.49
CA ARG A 236 -17.42 -16.63 -9.04
C ARG A 236 -16.91 -16.06 -7.71
N PRO A 237 -16.38 -16.90 -6.81
CA PRO A 237 -15.75 -16.42 -5.57
C PRO A 237 -14.43 -15.71 -5.85
N ASN A 238 -13.89 -15.04 -4.84
CA ASN A 238 -12.57 -14.38 -4.86
C ASN A 238 -12.46 -13.24 -5.89
N GLY A 239 -13.56 -12.52 -6.15
CA GLY A 239 -13.61 -11.46 -7.16
C GLY A 239 -12.54 -10.38 -6.99
N LEU A 240 -12.16 -10.08 -5.75
CA LEU A 240 -11.07 -9.15 -5.44
C LEU A 240 -9.73 -9.61 -6.01
N LEU A 241 -9.36 -10.87 -5.80
CA LEU A 241 -8.07 -11.42 -6.23
C LEU A 241 -7.98 -11.50 -7.76
N TRP A 242 -9.05 -11.98 -8.39
CA TRP A 242 -9.17 -12.04 -9.85
C TRP A 242 -9.06 -10.65 -10.46
N SER A 243 -9.81 -9.69 -9.93
CA SER A 243 -9.83 -8.32 -10.44
C SER A 243 -8.47 -7.64 -10.30
N LEU A 244 -7.81 -7.78 -9.14
CA LEU A 244 -6.47 -7.24 -8.96
C LEU A 244 -5.46 -7.86 -9.92
N ALA A 245 -5.51 -9.18 -10.15
CA ALA A 245 -4.62 -9.84 -11.08
C ALA A 245 -4.81 -9.32 -12.51
N VAL A 246 -6.05 -9.21 -12.99
CA VAL A 246 -6.35 -8.68 -14.33
C VAL A 246 -5.89 -7.23 -14.47
N PHE A 247 -6.30 -6.35 -13.55
CA PHE A 247 -6.00 -4.92 -13.70
C PHE A 247 -4.54 -4.56 -13.43
N SER A 248 -3.80 -5.38 -12.66
CA SER A 248 -2.34 -5.24 -12.52
C SER A 248 -1.60 -5.23 -13.87
N MET A 249 -2.11 -5.95 -14.88
CA MET A 249 -1.53 -5.95 -16.23
C MET A 249 -1.60 -4.58 -16.91
N PHE A 250 -2.55 -3.73 -16.50
CA PHE A 250 -2.78 -2.40 -17.07
C PHE A 250 -2.01 -1.31 -16.33
N THR A 251 -1.37 -1.60 -15.19
CA THR A 251 -0.55 -0.63 -14.45
C THR A 251 0.48 0.09 -15.35
N PRO A 252 1.22 -0.59 -16.25
CA PRO A 252 2.14 0.09 -17.17
C PRO A 252 1.47 1.10 -18.10
N VAL A 253 0.27 0.76 -18.59
CA VAL A 253 -0.51 1.64 -19.48
C VAL A 253 -1.01 2.85 -18.69
N ILE A 254 -1.53 2.65 -17.49
CA ILE A 254 -1.95 3.73 -16.58
C ILE A 254 -0.77 4.64 -16.24
N ASP A 255 0.41 4.08 -15.93
CA ASP A 255 1.61 4.85 -15.62
C ASP A 255 2.12 5.66 -16.84
N ARG A 256 1.85 5.19 -18.08
CA ARG A 256 2.18 5.91 -19.31
C ARG A 256 1.20 7.05 -19.59
N LEU A 257 -0.09 6.85 -19.34
CA LEU A 257 -1.14 7.85 -19.55
C LEU A 257 -1.18 8.92 -18.46
N LEU A 258 -0.90 8.51 -17.22
CA LEU A 258 -0.94 9.35 -16.02
C LEU A 258 0.39 9.23 -15.26
N PRO A 259 1.47 9.87 -15.77
CA PRO A 259 2.80 9.76 -15.18
C PRO A 259 2.86 10.32 -13.75
N GLY A 260 3.74 9.76 -12.93
CA GLY A 260 3.97 10.20 -11.56
C GLY A 260 5.26 9.62 -10.98
N GLU A 261 5.66 10.11 -9.81
CA GLU A 261 6.89 9.68 -9.14
C GLU A 261 6.81 8.21 -8.68
N LYS A 262 7.84 7.44 -9.02
CA LYS A 262 7.98 6.05 -8.59
C LYS A 262 8.17 5.98 -7.08
N TYR A 263 7.57 4.97 -6.46
CA TYR A 263 7.77 4.75 -5.04
C TYR A 263 9.13 4.11 -4.74
N GLU A 264 9.92 4.78 -3.92
CA GLU A 264 11.15 4.26 -3.35
C GLU A 264 11.01 4.10 -1.83
N TRP A 265 11.47 2.95 -1.33
CA TRP A 265 11.70 2.83 0.11
C TRP A 265 12.81 3.84 0.43
N ARG A 266 12.57 4.78 1.36
CA ARG A 266 13.59 5.74 1.78
C ARG A 266 14.82 4.99 2.29
N ASN A 267 15.82 4.85 1.43
CA ASN A 267 17.17 4.50 1.84
C ASN A 267 17.80 5.84 2.21
N VAL A 268 17.98 6.08 3.51
CA VAL A 268 18.76 7.22 3.97
C VAL A 268 20.20 6.97 3.52
N LYS A 269 20.57 7.47 2.33
CA LYS A 269 21.97 7.76 2.05
C LYS A 269 22.34 8.91 2.98
N LYS A 270 23.33 8.70 3.85
CA LYS A 270 24.06 9.81 4.47
C LYS A 270 24.67 10.61 3.33
N GLU A 271 24.04 11.70 2.92
CA GLU A 271 24.85 12.82 2.46
C GLU A 271 25.46 13.43 3.73
N PRO A 272 26.80 13.57 3.80
CA PRO A 272 27.40 14.37 4.84
C PRO A 272 26.94 15.81 4.57
N THR A 273 25.88 16.25 5.25
CA THR A 273 25.62 17.68 5.37
C THR A 273 26.84 18.28 6.05
N ARG A 274 27.69 18.97 5.29
CA ARG A 274 28.72 19.86 5.82
C ARG A 274 27.97 20.92 6.61
N LYS A 275 27.98 20.77 7.94
CA LYS A 275 27.37 21.70 8.87
C LYS A 275 28.35 22.85 9.02
N GLY A 276 28.01 24.02 8.47
CA GLY A 276 28.82 25.24 8.54
C GLY A 276 29.37 25.64 7.17
N GLU A 277 29.40 26.95 6.91
CA GLU A 277 29.60 27.65 5.62
C GLU A 277 28.27 27.82 4.85
N THR A 278 27.61 28.98 4.72
CA THR A 278 27.95 30.38 5.01
C THR A 278 26.63 31.18 4.96
N TYR A 279 26.12 31.68 6.10
CA TYR A 279 25.05 32.69 6.15
C TYR A 279 25.59 34.09 6.52
N GLU A 280 26.91 34.24 6.54
CA GLU A 280 27.61 35.47 6.87
C GLU A 280 28.50 35.83 5.69
N ASN A 281 27.92 36.50 4.69
CA ASN A 281 28.62 37.38 3.74
C ASN A 281 27.62 37.99 2.76
N LYS A 282 26.61 38.71 3.28
CA LYS A 282 25.78 39.58 2.43
C LYS A 282 25.26 40.86 3.08
N ILE A 283 25.84 41.27 4.20
CA ILE A 283 25.54 42.56 4.83
C ILE A 283 26.89 43.23 5.07
N HIS A 284 27.07 44.41 4.48
CA HIS A 284 28.29 45.23 4.41
C HIS A 284 29.28 44.91 3.27
N SER A 285 28.94 45.38 2.07
CA SER A 285 29.84 46.27 1.32
C SER A 285 29.12 46.92 0.13
N HIS A 286 29.28 48.25 0.06
CA HIS A 286 29.05 49.18 -1.05
C HIS A 286 27.64 49.68 -1.45
N ASN A 287 27.33 50.86 -0.91
CA ASN A 287 26.83 52.01 -1.65
C ASN A 287 27.63 52.26 -2.94
N ASN A 288 26.95 52.29 -4.10
CA ASN A 288 26.88 53.40 -5.05
C ASN A 288 26.51 52.90 -6.46
N ALA A 289 25.72 53.73 -7.15
CA ALA A 289 25.34 53.71 -8.57
C ALA A 289 24.08 52.89 -8.98
N LEU A 290 22.97 53.62 -9.16
CA LEU A 290 22.07 53.47 -10.34
C LEU A 290 22.79 54.07 -11.57
N PRO A 291 22.37 53.85 -12.85
CA PRO A 291 21.10 53.29 -13.37
C PRO A 291 21.34 52.17 -14.43
N ALA A 292 20.35 51.44 -14.97
CA ALA A 292 19.60 51.83 -16.16
C ALA A 292 18.50 50.81 -16.51
N LEU A 293 17.39 51.34 -17.03
CA LEU A 293 16.26 50.62 -17.63
C LEU A 293 16.68 49.79 -18.84
N ALA A 294 16.06 48.61 -18.99
CA ALA A 294 15.77 48.04 -20.31
C ALA A 294 14.41 47.33 -20.28
N ILE A 295 13.45 47.92 -20.98
CA ILE A 295 12.11 47.40 -21.29
C ILE A 295 12.19 46.74 -22.67
N HIS A 296 11.86 45.44 -22.77
CA HIS A 296 11.27 44.73 -23.92
C HIS A 296 11.24 43.22 -23.58
N GLY A 297 10.24 42.39 -23.87
CA GLY A 297 8.98 42.49 -24.58
C GLY A 297 8.35 41.07 -24.60
N LYS A 298 7.04 41.02 -24.32
CA LYS A 298 6.05 39.93 -24.26
C LYS A 298 6.26 38.63 -25.07
N GLY A 299 5.72 37.52 -24.53
CA GLY A 299 5.43 36.30 -25.31
C GLY A 299 4.86 35.08 -24.56
N SER A 300 3.70 35.22 -23.90
CA SER A 300 2.66 34.19 -23.62
C SER A 300 3.05 32.75 -23.16
N ILE A 301 2.96 32.47 -21.86
CA ILE A 301 2.42 31.20 -21.30
C ILE A 301 1.67 31.53 -20.00
N SER A 302 0.43 32.00 -20.12
CA SER A 302 -0.48 32.24 -18.99
C SER A 302 -1.72 31.37 -19.12
N PHE A 303 -1.60 30.09 -18.74
CA PHE A 303 -2.75 29.26 -18.35
C PHE A 303 -2.36 28.10 -17.42
N LEU A 304 -1.11 27.64 -17.46
CA LEU A 304 -0.63 26.51 -16.65
C LEU A 304 -0.08 26.87 -15.26
N ARG A 305 -0.02 28.15 -14.87
CA ARG A 305 0.41 28.57 -13.52
C ARG A 305 -0.74 28.75 -12.51
N LEU A 306 -2.00 28.66 -12.94
CA LEU A 306 -3.13 28.90 -12.03
C LEU A 306 -3.58 27.66 -11.22
N LEU A 307 -3.15 26.45 -11.60
CA LEU A 307 -3.53 25.20 -10.90
C LEU A 307 -2.49 24.67 -9.90
N CYS A 308 -1.34 25.35 -9.76
CA CYS A 308 -0.28 24.98 -8.80
C CYS A 308 -0.17 25.95 -7.61
N ARG A 309 -1.29 26.44 -7.06
CA ARG A 309 -1.25 27.18 -5.79
C ARG A 309 -1.42 26.23 -4.60
N LYS A 310 -0.29 25.72 -4.11
CA LYS A 310 -0.14 25.14 -2.76
C LYS A 310 -0.69 26.16 -1.73
N GLY A 311 -1.73 25.79 -1.01
CA GLY A 311 -2.18 26.53 0.18
C GLY A 311 -1.10 26.48 1.26
N ARG A 312 -0.44 27.61 1.53
CA ARG A 312 0.25 27.86 2.78
C ARG A 312 -0.73 28.59 3.69
N HIS A 313 -1.21 27.93 4.73
CA HIS A 313 -1.83 28.62 5.85
C HIS A 313 -0.72 29.19 6.74
N GLN A 314 -0.59 30.51 6.79
CA GLN A 314 0.09 31.21 7.88
C GLN A 314 -1.00 31.58 8.90
N ALA A 315 -0.79 31.16 10.16
CA ALA A 315 -1.60 31.58 11.27
C ALA A 315 -1.38 33.08 11.51
N PHE A 316 -2.45 33.88 11.41
CA PHE A 316 -2.45 35.26 11.83
C PHE A 316 -2.85 35.30 13.31
N GLN A 317 -1.91 35.69 14.17
CA GLN A 317 -2.14 35.97 15.57
C GLN A 317 -2.55 37.44 15.67
N GLN A 318 -3.85 37.71 15.84
CA GLN A 318 -4.34 39.07 16.10
C GLN A 318 -4.22 39.36 17.60
N SER A 319 -3.37 40.32 17.92
CA SER A 319 -3.31 41.01 19.21
C SER A 319 -4.57 41.86 19.42
N LEU A 320 -5.32 41.61 20.49
CA LEU A 320 -6.37 42.52 20.97
C LEU A 320 -5.76 43.51 21.97
N PRO A 321 -6.05 44.83 21.86
CA PRO A 321 -5.67 45.80 22.87
C PRO A 321 -6.58 45.71 24.10
N GLY A 322 -5.99 45.88 25.28
CA GLY A 322 -6.66 45.72 26.57
C GLY A 322 -7.76 46.73 26.86
N GLY A 323 -8.70 46.28 27.69
CA GLY A 323 -9.69 47.11 28.38
C GLY A 323 -10.05 46.45 29.71
N ASN A 324 -9.68 47.11 30.81
CA ASN A 324 -10.10 46.78 32.18
C ASN A 324 -11.62 46.98 32.34
N CYS A 325 -12.29 46.12 33.11
CA CYS A 325 -13.33 46.52 34.09
C CYS A 325 -13.83 45.34 34.96
N THR A 326 -13.37 45.35 36.21
CA THR A 326 -14.08 45.06 37.49
C THR A 326 -15.17 43.99 37.62
N ALA A 327 -14.87 43.01 38.47
CA ALA A 327 -15.62 42.50 39.63
C ALA A 327 -17.18 42.54 39.63
N ARG A 328 -17.79 41.36 39.55
CA ARG A 328 -18.61 40.75 40.62
C ARG A 328 -18.85 39.28 40.31
#